data_AF-A0A923RT96-F1
#
_entry.id   AF-A0A923RT96-F1
#
_cell.length_a   1.000
_cell.length_b   1.000
_cell.length_c   1.000
_cell.angle_alpha   90.00
_cell.angle_beta   90.00
_cell.angle_gamma   90.00
#
_symmetry.space_group_name_H-M   'P 1'
#
loop_
_entity.id
_entity.type
_entity.pdbx_description
1 polymer ?
#
loop_
_entity_poly.entity_id
_entity_poly.type
_entity_poly.pdbx_seq_one_letter_code
_entity_poly.pdbx_strand_id
1 'polypeptide(L)' 'MKIAICDDDKSAREVLKTCCGRFAAEFQIDCQVAEYASGEELLRDSSSDVLLLDVEMPGMA' A
#
# COMPACT_ATOMS: atom_id res chain seq x y z
N MET A 1 7.05 8.88 6.83
CA MET A 1 5.78 8.15 6.94
C MET A 1 5.85 6.92 6.05
N LYS A 2 5.48 5.75 6.56
CA LYS A 2 5.45 4.49 5.81
C LYS A 2 4.01 4.10 5.50
N ILE A 3 3.68 3.98 4.22
CA ILE A 3 2.39 3.54 3.73
C ILE A 3 2.55 2.15 3.12
N ALA A 4 1.80 1.17 3.60
CA ALA A 4 1.68 -0.15 3.00
C ALA A 4 0.43 -0.19 2.10
N ILE A 5 0.55 -0.76 0.90
CA ILE A 5 -0.54 -1.00 -0.03
C ILE A 5 -0.62 -2.51 -0.27
N CYS A 6 -1.73 -3.13 0.11
CA CYS A 6 -1.99 -4.56 -0.08
C CYS A 6 -3.28 -4.73 -0.88
N ASP A 7 -3.14 -5.19 -2.11
CA ASP A 7 -4.22 -5.33 -3.09
C ASP A 7 -3.74 -6.37 -4.11
N ASP A 8 -4.58 -7.29 -4.58
CA ASP A 8 -4.16 -8.31 -5.55
C ASP A 8 -4.05 -7.74 -6.98
N ASP A 9 -4.81 -6.69 -7.31
CA ASP A 9 -4.72 -5.99 -8.59
C ASP A 9 -3.50 -5.05 -8.63
N LYS A 10 -2.55 -5.41 -9.51
CA LYS A 10 -1.36 -4.60 -9.76
C LYS A 10 -1.70 -3.17 -10.22
N SER A 11 -2.74 -3.00 -11.03
CA SER A 11 -3.16 -1.71 -11.56
C SER A 11 -3.64 -0.79 -10.44
N ALA A 12 -4.40 -1.35 -9.49
CA ALA A 12 -4.85 -0.63 -8.30
C ALA A 12 -3.66 -0.18 -7.44
N ARG A 13 -2.68 -1.06 -7.20
CA ARG A 13 -1.44 -0.71 -6.48
C ARG A 13 -0.66 0.42 -7.14
N GLU A 14 -0.50 0.40 -8.46
CA GLU A 14 0.21 1.44 -9.21
C GLU A 14 -0.50 2.80 -9.13
N VAL A 15 -1.84 2.81 -9.21
CA VAL A 15 -2.66 4.03 -9.06
C VAL A 15 -2.51 4.59 -7.65
N LEU A 16 -2.65 3.75 -6.61
CA LEU A 16 -2.53 4.16 -5.22
C LEU A 16 -1.14 4.69 -4.91
N LYS A 17 -0.08 4.03 -5.39
CA LYS A 17 1.30 4.52 -5.26
C LYS A 17 1.50 5.89 -5.89
N THR A 18 0.92 6.11 -7.07
CA THR A 18 0.96 7.41 -7.75
C THR A 18 0.26 8.49 -6.92
N CYS A 19 -0.90 8.16 -6.34
CA CYS A 19 -1.61 9.06 -5.43
C CYS A 19 -0.80 9.39 -4.17
N CYS A 20 -0.17 8.39 -3.53
CA CYS A 20 0.71 8.60 -2.38
C CYS A 20 1.91 9.48 -2.73
N GLY A 21 2.52 9.29 -3.91
CA GLY A 21 3.62 10.13 -4.38
C GLY A 21 3.20 11.59 -4.60
N ARG A 22 2.01 11.82 -5.17
CA ARG A 22 1.45 13.17 -5.34
C ARG A 22 1.19 13.85 -3.99
N PHE A 23 0.60 13.13 -3.05
CA PHE A 23 0.39 13.61 -1.68
C PHE A 23 1.72 13.96 -0.99
N ALA A 24 2.72 13.09 -1.08
CA ALA A 24 4.05 13.35 -0.52
C ALA A 24 4.69 14.63 -1.07
N ALA A 25 4.58 14.84 -2.39
CA ALA A 25 5.10 16.03 -3.06
C ALA A 25 4.33 17.31 -2.68
N GLU A 26 3.00 17.24 -2.64
CA GLU A 26 2.13 18.39 -2.32
C GLU A 26 2.34 18.90 -0.90
N PHE A 27 2.47 17.99 0.07
CA PHE A 27 2.63 18.33 1.48
C PHE A 27 4.08 18.37 1.96
N GLN A 28 5.05 18.13 1.06
CA GLN A 28 6.49 18.04 1.38
C GLN A 28 6.80 17.05 2.51
N ILE A 29 6.13 15.90 2.50
CA ILE A 29 6.29 14.84 3.50
C ILE A 29 7.17 13.74 2.91
N ASP A 30 8.15 13.27 3.69
CA ASP A 30 8.89 12.07 3.33
C ASP A 30 8.00 10.83 3.50
N CYS A 31 7.65 10.22 2.38
CA CYS A 31 6.73 9.09 2.30
C CYS A 31 7.41 7.89 1.63
N GLN A 32 7.39 6.75 2.32
CA GLN A 32 7.87 5.47 1.80
C GLN A 32 6.66 4.58 1.54
N VAL A 33 6.50 4.14 0.30
CA VAL A 33 5.39 3.29 -0.11
C VAL A 33 5.91 1.88 -0.34
N ALA A 34 5.34 0.91 0.37
CA ALA A 34 5.58 -0.52 0.17
C ALA A 34 4.34 -1.17 -0.44
N GLU A 35 4.54 -2.07 -1.40
CA GLU A 35 3.48 -2.74 -2.15
C GLU A 35 3.50 -4.24 -1.86
N TYR A 36 2.33 -4.83 -1.64
CA TYR A 36 2.13 -6.24 -1.34
C TYR A 36 1.01 -6.78 -2.21
N ALA A 37 1.21 -7.96 -2.79
CA ALA A 37 0.16 -8.61 -3.60
C ALA A 37 -0.71 -9.58 -2.80
N SER A 38 -0.39 -9.80 -1.52
CA SER A 38 -1.10 -10.71 -0.63
C SER A 38 -0.93 -10.31 0.84
N GLY A 39 -1.87 -10.77 1.67
CA GLY A 39 -1.82 -10.57 3.12
C GLY A 39 -0.61 -11.27 3.77
N GLU A 40 -0.18 -12.41 3.24
CA GLU A 40 0.99 -13.14 3.74
C GLU A 40 2.30 -12.38 3.53
N GLU A 41 2.44 -11.68 2.39
CA GLU A 41 3.59 -10.80 2.15
C GLU A 41 3.55 -9.60 3.10
N LEU A 42 2.37 -8.99 3.28
CA LEU A 42 2.17 -7.88 4.21
C LEU A 42 2.51 -8.27 5.65
N LEU A 43 2.04 -9.43 6.13
CA LEU A 43 2.24 -9.89 7.51
C LEU A 43 3.72 -10.16 7.85
N ARG A 44 4.59 -10.35 6.85
CA ARG A 44 6.03 -10.49 7.06
C ARG A 44 6.71 -9.15 7.32
N ASP A 45 6.08 -8.03 6.99
CA ASP A 45 6.59 -6.69 7.24
C ASP A 45 5.72 -5.97 8.29
N SER A 46 6.26 -5.82 9.50
CA SER A 46 5.51 -5.36 10.66
C SER A 46 5.56 -3.85 10.90
N SER A 47 6.00 -3.03 9.93
CA SER A 47 6.24 -1.60 10.17
C SER A 47 5.67 -0.65 9.10
N SER A 48 4.37 -0.33 9.20
CA SER A 48 3.73 0.75 8.45
C SER A 48 2.93 1.68 9.37
N ASP A 49 2.92 2.98 9.10
CA ASP A 49 2.09 3.96 9.80
C ASP A 49 0.64 3.93 9.31
N VAL A 50 0.46 3.65 8.02
CA VAL A 50 -0.84 3.58 7.34
C VAL A 50 -0.85 2.33 6.47
N LEU A 51 -1.95 1.57 6.51
CA LEU A 51 -2.20 0.43 5.66
C LEU A 51 -3.43 0.70 4.79
N LEU A 52 -3.23 0.66 3.47
CA LEU A 52 -4.26 0.63 2.45
C LEU A 52 -4.45 -0.84 2.05
N LEU A 53 -5.56 -1.43 2.48
CA LEU A 53 -5.86 -2.84 2.30
C LEU A 53 -7.13 -2.97 1.47
N ASP A 54 -7.05 -3.73 0.37
CA ASP A 54 -8.24 -4.19 -0.32
C ASP A 54 -8.97 -5.25 0.52
N VAL A 55 -10.30 -5.13 0.57
CA VAL A 55 -11.17 -6.00 1.38
C VAL A 55 -11.71 -7.18 0.58
N GLU A 56 -11.75 -7.09 -0.74
CA GLU A 56 -12.26 -8.14 -1.64
C GLU A 56 -11.11 -8.83 -2.39
N MET A 57 -10.15 -9.38 -1.64
CA MET A 57 -9.12 -10.21 -2.23
C MET A 57 -9.61 -11.67 -2.38
N PRO A 58 -9.72 -12.23 -3.60
CA PRO A 58 -10.08 -13.62 -3.79
C PRO A 58 -9.05 -14.54 -3.15
N GLY A 59 -9.39 -15.14 -2.01
CA GLY A 59 -8.49 -15.96 -1.19
C GLY A 59 -8.51 -15.64 0.30
N MET A 60 -9.12 -14.51 0.71
CA MET A 60 -9.53 -14.28 2.10
C MET A 60 -10.83 -15.03 2.38
N ALA A 61 -10.72 -16.29 2.78
CA ALA A 61 -11.83 -17.11 3.27
C ALA A 61 -11.89 -17.10 4.82
#